data_AF-A0A496S2V3-F1
#
_entry.id   AF-A0A496S2V3-F1
#
_cell.length_a   1.000
_cell.length_b   1.000
_cell.length_c   1.000
_cell.angle_alpha   90.00
_cell.angle_beta   90.00
_cell.angle_gamma   90.00
#
_symmetry.space_group_name_H-M   'P 1'
#
loop_
_entity.id
_entity.type
_entity.pdbx_description
1 polymer ?
#
loop_
_entity_poly.entity_id
_entity_poly.type
_entity_poly.pdbx_seq_one_letter_code
_entity_poly.pdbx_strand_id
1 'polypeptide(L)'
;MEGVIGVQLTWEYPCGQCGDYAFSLRNQLRVPVKDVYCLVVVYDRSDNPIDVDVVHYSGIIPPGLAKRVTSEVDGSAQKLTTAVGSSTPSTKVEFRILDFKIIE
;
A
#
# COMPACT_ATOMS: atom_id res chain seq x y z
N MET A 1 -14.89 8.20 -10.82
CA MET A 1 -13.74 7.30 -11.09
C MET A 1 -12.64 7.74 -10.16
N GLU A 2 -12.08 6.81 -9.39
CA GLU A 2 -10.83 7.06 -8.67
C GLU A 2 -9.68 7.08 -9.70
N GLY A 3 -8.71 7.98 -9.54
CA GLY A 3 -7.63 8.14 -10.52
C GLY A 3 -6.53 7.09 -10.35
N VAL A 4 -6.01 6.97 -9.14
CA VAL A 4 -5.05 5.94 -8.73
C VAL A 4 -5.66 5.18 -7.56
N ILE A 5 -5.34 3.89 -7.44
CA ILE A 5 -5.71 3.06 -6.29
C ILE A 5 -4.52 2.25 -5.78
N GLY A 6 -4.50 1.95 -4.49
CA GLY A 6 -3.58 0.96 -3.89
C GLY A 6 -4.23 -0.42 -3.83
N VAL A 7 -3.50 -1.48 -4.17
CA VAL A 7 -3.99 -2.87 -4.14
C VAL A 7 -2.88 -3.87 -3.80
N GLN A 8 -3.28 -5.08 -3.38
CA GLN A 8 -2.41 -6.25 -3.29
C GLN A 8 -1.19 -6.08 -2.36
N LEU A 9 -1.41 -5.61 -1.12
CA LEU A 9 -0.35 -5.59 -0.10
C LEU A 9 0.09 -7.03 0.25
N THR A 10 1.40 -7.21 0.34
CA THR A 10 2.05 -8.41 0.89
C THR A 10 3.19 -8.01 1.80
N TRP A 11 3.39 -8.73 2.90
CA TRP A 11 4.59 -8.64 3.72
C TRP A 11 5.78 -9.29 3.02
N GLU A 12 6.94 -8.62 3.04
CA GLU A 12 8.17 -9.12 2.42
C GLU A 12 8.87 -10.18 3.29
N TYR A 13 8.79 -10.03 4.63
CA TYR A 13 9.42 -10.94 5.59
C TYR A 13 8.38 -11.60 6.51
N PRO A 14 7.60 -12.59 6.03
CA PRO A 14 6.48 -13.18 6.76
C PRO A 14 6.86 -13.92 8.05
N CYS A 15 8.09 -14.44 8.13
CA CYS A 15 8.60 -15.09 9.35
C CYS A 15 9.26 -14.11 10.32
N GLY A 16 9.86 -13.03 9.81
CA GLY A 16 10.56 -12.03 10.61
C GLY A 16 9.62 -11.06 11.32
N GLN A 17 8.41 -10.88 10.78
CA GLN A 17 7.43 -9.89 11.26
C GLN A 17 8.06 -8.50 11.38
N CYS A 18 8.83 -8.11 10.37
CA CYS A 18 9.62 -6.88 10.35
C CYS A 18 8.78 -5.64 9.98
N GLY A 19 7.60 -5.83 9.39
CA GLY A 19 6.74 -4.73 8.96
C GLY A 19 7.01 -4.26 7.54
N ASP A 20 8.08 -4.72 6.89
CA ASP A 20 8.33 -4.48 5.47
C ASP A 20 7.21 -5.09 4.61
N TYR A 21 6.71 -4.29 3.68
CA TYR A 21 5.65 -4.70 2.76
C TYR A 21 5.86 -4.14 1.36
N ALA A 22 5.17 -4.75 0.40
CA ALA A 22 4.99 -4.22 -0.93
C ALA A 22 3.53 -4.21 -1.33
N PHE A 23 3.13 -3.22 -2.13
CA PHE A 23 1.81 -3.14 -2.74
C PHE A 23 1.90 -2.51 -4.12
N SER A 24 0.79 -2.49 -4.84
CA SER A 24 0.71 -1.90 -6.17
C SER A 24 -0.12 -0.62 -6.17
N LEU A 25 0.45 0.45 -6.71
CA LEU A 25 -0.27 1.64 -7.14
C LEU A 25 -0.73 1.42 -8.59
N ARG A 26 -2.04 1.44 -8.84
CA ARG A 26 -2.61 1.24 -10.17
C ARG A 26 -3.26 2.52 -10.67
N ASN A 27 -2.79 3.01 -11.81
CA ASN A 27 -3.41 4.12 -12.52
C ASN A 27 -4.63 3.62 -13.30
N GLN A 28 -5.82 4.10 -12.98
CA GLN A 28 -7.07 3.76 -13.67
C GLN A 28 -7.43 4.76 -14.79
N LEU A 29 -6.67 5.85 -14.91
CA LEU A 29 -6.87 6.86 -15.93
C LEU A 29 -6.34 6.40 -17.29
N ARG A 30 -6.81 7.08 -18.34
CA ARG A 30 -6.32 6.93 -19.72
C ARG A 30 -5.08 7.79 -20.02
N VAL A 31 -4.58 8.53 -19.03
CA VAL A 31 -3.41 9.40 -19.10
C VAL A 31 -2.38 9.00 -18.04
N PRO A 32 -1.07 9.17 -18.30
CA PRO A 32 -0.04 8.86 -17.32
C PRO A 32 -0.11 9.77 -16.09
N VAL A 33 0.31 9.25 -14.95
CA VAL A 33 0.41 10.00 -13.68
C VAL A 33 1.81 9.88 -13.07
N LYS A 34 2.18 10.82 -12.20
CA LYS A 34 3.43 10.80 -11.42
C LYS A 34 3.24 11.42 -10.04
N ASP A 35 4.30 11.39 -9.22
CA ASP A 35 4.33 12.01 -7.89
C ASP A 35 3.15 11.56 -7.03
N VAL A 36 2.93 10.24 -6.94
CA VAL A 36 1.77 9.66 -6.24
C VAL A 36 2.07 9.57 -4.75
N TYR A 37 1.19 10.14 -3.92
CA TYR A 37 1.19 10.02 -2.47
C TYR A 37 0.04 9.12 -2.02
N CYS A 38 0.35 8.12 -1.20
CA CYS A 38 -0.62 7.16 -0.68
C CYS A 38 -0.43 7.00 0.84
N LEU A 39 -1.50 7.15 1.60
CA LEU A 39 -1.56 6.73 2.99
C LEU A 39 -2.02 5.28 3.06
N VAL A 40 -1.18 4.41 3.62
CA VAL A 40 -1.52 3.03 3.96
C VAL A 40 -1.96 3.01 5.41
N VAL A 41 -3.12 2.40 5.70
CA VAL A 41 -3.67 2.28 7.05
C VAL A 41 -3.86 0.80 7.36
N VAL A 42 -3.25 0.34 8.44
CA VAL A 42 -3.33 -1.05 8.91
C VAL A 42 -4.31 -1.12 10.08
N TYR A 43 -5.23 -2.08 10.03
CA TYR A 43 -6.28 -2.24 11.04
C TYR A 43 -6.11 -3.52 11.87
N ASP A 44 -6.55 -3.49 13.12
CA ASP A 44 -6.67 -4.69 13.96
C ASP A 44 -7.89 -5.56 13.58
N ARG A 45 -8.14 -6.61 14.38
CA ARG A 45 -9.29 -7.52 14.19
C ARG A 45 -10.64 -6.91 14.58
N SER A 46 -10.63 -5.74 15.21
CA SER A 46 -11.81 -5.00 15.66
C SER A 46 -12.08 -3.79 14.76
N ASP A 47 -11.45 -3.74 13.57
CA ASP A 47 -11.53 -2.64 12.60
C ASP A 47 -11.07 -1.28 13.15
N ASN A 48 -10.18 -1.26 14.14
CA ASN A 48 -9.51 -0.03 14.57
C ASN A 48 -8.17 0.17 13.83
N PRO A 49 -7.85 1.38 13.35
CA PRO A 49 -6.54 1.67 12.78
C PRO A 49 -5.47 1.60 13.88
N ILE A 50 -4.41 0.83 13.64
CA ILE A 50 -3.34 0.60 14.62
C ILE A 50 -1.99 1.15 14.18
N ASP A 51 -1.78 1.30 12.86
CA ASP A 51 -0.58 1.91 12.32
C ASP A 51 -0.84 2.52 10.93
N VAL A 52 0.02 3.45 10.52
CA VAL A 52 -0.07 4.14 9.24
C VAL A 52 1.31 4.38 8.64
N ASP A 53 1.35 4.43 7.31
CA ASP A 53 2.54 4.80 6.56
C ASP A 53 2.20 5.70 5.36
N VAL A 54 3.05 6.69 5.09
CA VAL A 54 2.89 7.62 3.96
C VAL A 54 3.92 7.28 2.90
N VAL A 55 3.44 6.68 1.81
CA VAL A 55 4.26 6.24 0.69
C VAL A 55 4.24 7.28 -0.43
N HIS A 56 5.43 7.65 -0.89
CA HIS A 56 5.61 8.52 -2.05
C HIS A 56 6.31 7.78 -3.20
N TYR A 57 5.67 7.74 -4.36
CA TYR A 57 6.27 7.27 -5.61
C TYR A 57 6.41 8.42 -6.62
N SER A 58 7.64 8.88 -6.84
CA SER A 58 7.97 9.99 -7.74
C SER A 58 8.02 9.63 -9.23
N GLY A 59 7.96 8.34 -9.56
CA GLY A 59 8.04 7.88 -10.95
C GLY A 59 6.71 8.01 -11.71
N ILE A 60 6.73 7.60 -12.97
CA ILE A 60 5.56 7.62 -13.86
C ILE A 60 4.83 6.27 -13.81
N ILE A 61 3.51 6.30 -13.67
CA ILE A 61 2.63 5.13 -13.85
C ILE A 61 1.84 5.31 -15.15
N PRO A 62 2.12 4.53 -16.20
CA PRO A 62 1.39 4.64 -17.46
C PRO A 62 -0.11 4.36 -17.32
N PRO A 63 -0.94 4.80 -18.29
CA PRO A 63 -2.38 4.55 -18.30
C PRO A 63 -2.74 3.08 -18.10
N GLY A 64 -3.68 2.79 -17.21
CA GLY A 64 -4.18 1.43 -16.97
C GLY A 64 -3.19 0.45 -16.37
N LEU A 65 -1.94 0.86 -16.07
CA LEU A 65 -0.90 -0.01 -15.52
C LEU A 65 -0.71 0.20 -14.02
N ALA A 66 0.04 -0.71 -13.41
CA ALA A 66 0.40 -0.66 -12.01
C ALA A 66 1.91 -0.64 -11.80
N LYS A 67 2.34 0.02 -10.72
CA LYS A 67 3.71 0.01 -10.22
C LYS A 67 3.75 -0.67 -8.85
N ARG A 68 4.63 -1.65 -8.66
CA ARG A 68 4.95 -2.21 -7.35
C ARG A 68 5.88 -1.26 -6.58
N VAL A 69 5.55 -0.99 -5.33
CA VAL A 69 6.32 -0.16 -4.41
C VAL A 69 6.47 -0.90 -3.09
N THR A 70 7.55 -0.62 -2.37
CA THR A 70 7.87 -1.18 -1.05
C THR A 70 7.91 -0.07 -0.02
N SER A 71 7.52 -0.37 1.22
CA SER A 71 7.65 0.51 2.37
C SER A 71 7.57 -0.31 3.66
N GLU A 72 7.43 0.33 4.81
CA GLU A 72 7.40 -0.32 6.12
C GLU A 72 6.42 0.34 7.09
N VAL A 73 5.90 -0.47 8.00
CA VAL A 73 5.21 -0.07 9.24
C VAL A 73 5.94 -0.74 10.41
N ASP A 74 5.54 -0.49 11.65
CA ASP A 74 6.14 -1.21 12.78
C ASP A 74 5.87 -2.73 12.65
N GLY A 75 6.88 -3.57 12.89
CA GLY A 75 6.75 -5.01 12.80
C GLY A 75 5.66 -5.62 13.70
N SER A 76 5.32 -4.95 14.81
CA SER A 76 4.21 -5.37 15.65
C SER A 76 2.85 -5.26 14.95
N ALA A 77 2.68 -4.32 14.00
CA ALA A 77 1.48 -4.23 13.19
C ALA A 77 1.30 -5.48 12.32
N GLN A 78 2.38 -5.97 11.67
CA GLN A 78 2.35 -7.25 10.96
C GLN A 78 2.00 -8.41 11.90
N LYS A 79 2.61 -8.46 13.10
CA LYS A 79 2.37 -9.51 14.09
C LYS A 79 0.92 -9.57 14.57
N LEU A 80 0.27 -8.44 14.75
CA LEU A 80 -1.12 -8.36 15.21
C LEU A 80 -2.12 -8.77 14.12
N THR A 81 -1.79 -8.49 12.86
CA THR A 81 -2.70 -8.60 11.71
C THR A 81 -2.52 -9.88 10.89
N THR A 82 -1.42 -10.59 11.09
CA THR A 82 -1.00 -11.67 10.19
C THR A 82 -0.41 -12.86 10.94
N ALA A 83 -0.87 -14.06 10.59
CA ALA A 83 -0.30 -15.29 11.14
C ALA A 83 1.16 -15.45 10.72
N VAL A 84 2.00 -15.99 11.62
CA VAL A 84 3.43 -16.26 11.34
C VAL A 84 3.55 -17.11 10.09
N GLY A 85 4.42 -16.70 9.16
CA GLY A 85 4.63 -17.39 7.88
C GLY A 85 3.63 -17.03 6.77
N SER A 86 2.56 -16.28 7.06
CA SER A 86 1.70 -15.70 6.03
C SER A 86 2.25 -14.37 5.53
N SER A 87 2.28 -14.17 4.22
CA SER A 87 2.62 -12.90 3.58
C SER A 87 1.42 -11.99 3.35
N THR A 88 0.19 -12.47 3.60
CA THR A 88 -1.03 -11.67 3.39
C THR A 88 -1.67 -11.33 4.73
N PRO A 89 -2.00 -10.05 4.99
CA PRO A 89 -2.77 -9.66 6.17
C PRO A 89 -4.11 -10.38 6.25
N SER A 90 -4.49 -10.76 7.47
CA SER A 90 -5.83 -11.32 7.75
C SER A 90 -6.84 -10.27 8.20
N THR A 91 -6.39 -9.03 8.41
CA THR A 91 -7.23 -7.89 8.76
C THR A 91 -7.25 -6.88 7.61
N LYS A 92 -8.07 -5.84 7.75
CA LYS A 92 -8.20 -4.79 6.74
C LYS A 92 -6.89 -4.01 6.59
N VAL A 93 -6.55 -3.75 5.33
CA VAL A 93 -5.60 -2.70 4.93
C VAL A 93 -6.36 -1.74 4.02
N GLU A 94 -6.24 -0.44 4.29
CA GLU A 94 -6.83 0.61 3.48
C GLU A 94 -5.75 1.44 2.80
N PHE A 95 -6.00 1.80 1.55
CA PHE A 95 -5.17 2.71 0.80
C PHE A 95 -5.95 3.99 0.53
N ARG A 96 -5.39 5.14 0.90
CA ARG A 96 -5.95 6.45 0.58
C ARG A 96 -4.96 7.19 -0.30
N ILE A 97 -5.31 7.38 -1.58
CA ILE A 97 -4.53 8.24 -2.45
C ILE A 97 -4.75 9.69 -2.02
N LEU A 98 -3.67 10.35 -1.62
CA LEU A 98 -3.70 11.72 -1.09
C LEU A 98 -3.54 12.74 -2.22
N ASP A 99 -2.61 12.50 -3.13
CA ASP A 99 -2.31 13.38 -4.27
C ASP A 99 -1.58 12.61 -5.39
N PHE A 100 -1.67 13.13 -6.62
CA PHE A 100 -0.86 12.74 -7.76
C PHE A 100 -0.97 13.79 -8.87
N LYS A 101 0.02 13.84 -9.76
CA LYS A 101 0.01 14.74 -10.92
C LYS A 101 -0.30 13.97 -12.20
N ILE A 102 -1.20 14.50 -13.01
CA ILE A 102 -1.40 14.06 -14.39
C ILE A 102 -0.26 14.63 -15.26
N ILE A 103 0.26 13.82 -16.17
CA ILE A 103 1.19 14.28 -17.19
C ILE A 103 0.37 14.52 -18.46
N GLU A 104 0.35 15.77 -18.90
CA GLU A 104 -0.24 16.20 -20.17
C GLU A 104 0.67 15.87 -21.36
#